data_AF-A0A6V8L691-F1
#
_entry.id   AF-A0A6V8L691-F1
#
_cell.length_a   1.000
_cell.length_b   1.000
_cell.length_c   1.000
_cell.angle_alpha   90.00
_cell.angle_beta   90.00
_cell.angle_gamma   90.00
#
_symmetry.space_group_name_H-M   'P 1'
#
loop_
_entity.id
_entity.type
_entity.pdbx_description
1 polymer ?
#
loop_
_entity_poly.entity_id
_entity_poly.type
_entity_poly.pdbx_seq_one_letter_code
_entity_poly.pdbx_strand_id
1 'polypeptide(L)'
;MSTLDYQIVETVLILPPTDPAAATYRARIFTPSAELPFAGHPSVGAAVVQSGGPGRVIQECGAGLLPIDVTADGEIGRPSTLDCTVTAPPGRQR
;
A
#
# COMPACT_ATOMS: atom_id res chain seq x y z
N MET A 1 -20.79 -5.04 19.04
CA MET A 1 -19.42 -4.52 19.19
C MET A 1 -18.56 -5.67 19.69
N SER A 2 -18.10 -6.53 18.78
CA SER A 2 -17.37 -7.75 19.13
C SER A 2 -15.89 -7.48 19.08
N THR A 3 -15.24 -7.62 20.23
CA THR A 3 -13.83 -7.47 20.54
C THR A 3 -12.97 -8.56 19.87
N LEU A 4 -13.13 -8.74 18.55
CA LEU A 4 -12.39 -9.68 17.70
C LEU A 4 -11.73 -9.00 16.50
N ASP A 5 -11.50 -7.68 16.58
CA ASP A 5 -10.54 -6.99 15.73
C ASP A 5 -9.13 -7.31 16.25
N TYR A 6 -8.78 -8.60 16.27
CA TYR A 6 -7.48 -9.10 16.70
C TYR A 6 -6.45 -8.65 15.67
N GLN A 7 -5.90 -7.46 15.90
CA GLN A 7 -4.56 -6.98 15.52
C GLN A 7 -3.83 -7.96 14.58
N ILE A 8 -4.22 -8.01 13.30
CA ILE A 8 -3.47 -8.79 12.32
C ILE A 8 -2.20 -7.99 12.10
N VAL A 9 -1.08 -8.49 12.64
CA VAL A 9 0.22 -7.87 12.37
C VAL A 9 0.52 -8.05 10.88
N GLU A 10 0.74 -6.94 10.19
CA GLU A 10 1.06 -6.93 8.77
C GLU A 10 2.53 -6.53 8.60
N THR A 11 3.25 -7.24 7.76
CA THR A 11 4.63 -6.93 7.38
C THR A 11 4.67 -6.55 5.90
N VAL A 12 5.25 -5.38 5.60
CA VAL A 12 5.47 -4.94 4.23
C VAL A 12 6.94 -5.08 3.87
N LEU A 13 7.22 -5.82 2.81
CA LEU A 13 8.54 -5.88 2.19
C LEU A 13 8.57 -4.95 0.97
N ILE A 14 9.49 -4.00 0.98
CA ILE A 14 9.74 -3.09 -0.15
C ILE A 14 10.83 -3.67 -1.04
N LEU A 15 10.55 -3.69 -2.34
CA LEU A 15 11.40 -4.26 -3.38
C LEU A 15 11.51 -3.27 -4.55
N PRO A 16 12.54 -3.38 -5.39
CA PRO A 16 12.54 -2.74 -6.69
C PRO A 16 11.27 -3.12 -7.48
N PRO A 17 10.69 -2.18 -8.24
CA PRO A 17 9.57 -2.48 -9.12
C PRO A 17 9.98 -3.51 -10.17
N THR A 18 9.02 -4.32 -10.62
CA THR A 18 9.24 -5.27 -11.72
C THR A 18 9.49 -4.53 -13.03
N ASP A 19 8.81 -3.40 -13.24
CA ASP A 19 9.07 -2.45 -14.32
C ASP A 19 9.27 -1.03 -13.73
N PRO A 20 10.50 -0.51 -13.73
CA PRO A 20 10.80 0.85 -13.24
C PRO A 20 10.12 1.98 -14.03
N ALA A 21 9.67 1.73 -15.25
CA ALA A 21 8.92 2.72 -16.02
C ALA A 21 7.44 2.80 -15.57
N ALA A 22 6.91 1.73 -14.99
CA ALA A 22 5.51 1.63 -14.60
C ALA A 22 5.26 1.87 -13.11
N ALA A 23 6.23 1.58 -12.24
CA ALA A 23 6.08 1.68 -10.79
C ALA A 23 7.30 2.32 -10.12
N THR A 24 7.05 2.99 -9.00
CA THR A 24 8.09 3.58 -8.14
C THR A 24 8.74 2.51 -7.27
N TYR A 25 7.93 1.62 -6.72
CA TYR A 25 8.38 0.52 -5.86
C TYR A 25 7.39 -0.65 -5.93
N ARG A 26 7.84 -1.84 -5.49
CA ARG A 26 6.96 -2.99 -5.28
C ARG A 26 6.83 -3.30 -3.80
N ALA A 27 5.60 -3.50 -3.36
CA ALA A 27 5.25 -3.93 -2.01
C ALA A 27 4.70 -5.35 -2.03
N ARG A 28 5.23 -6.19 -1.13
CA ARG A 28 4.62 -7.48 -0.78
C ARG A 28 4.16 -7.42 0.66
N ILE A 29 2.91 -7.79 0.91
CA ILE A 29 2.25 -7.59 2.20
C ILE A 29 1.92 -8.95 2.78
N PHE A 30 2.32 -9.20 4.01
CA PHE A 30 2.12 -10.49 4.67
C PHE A 30 1.40 -10.31 6.00
N THR A 31 0.46 -11.21 6.26
CA THR A 31 0.04 -11.58 7.61
C THR A 31 0.92 -12.75 8.08
N PRO A 32 0.84 -13.18 9.36
CA PRO A 32 1.55 -14.37 9.81
C PRO A 32 1.17 -15.64 9.03
N SER A 33 -0.02 -15.65 8.42
CA SER A 33 -0.60 -16.85 7.80
C SER A 33 -0.49 -16.86 6.27
N ALA A 34 -0.39 -15.71 5.62
CA ALA A 34 -0.44 -15.61 4.15
C ALA A 34 0.06 -14.27 3.63
N GLU A 35 0.45 -14.26 2.34
CA GLU A 35 0.61 -13.04 1.56
C GLU A 35 -0.76 -12.48 1.15
N LEU A 36 -0.95 -11.19 1.37
CA LEU A 36 -2.13 -10.46 0.93
C LEU A 36 -1.83 -9.78 -0.42
N PRO A 37 -2.78 -9.80 -1.37
CA PRO A 37 -2.61 -9.07 -2.62
C PRO A 37 -2.60 -7.55 -2.38
N PHE A 38 -3.28 -7.08 -1.33
CA PHE A 38 -3.36 -5.68 -0.93
C PHE A 38 -3.79 -5.54 0.54
N ALA A 39 -3.30 -4.48 1.19
CA ALA A 39 -3.83 -3.98 2.45
C ALA A 39 -3.67 -2.45 2.51
N GLY A 40 -4.72 -1.76 2.95
CA GLY A 40 -4.81 -0.30 2.91
C GLY A 40 -3.73 0.40 3.75
N HIS A 41 -3.81 0.31 5.07
CA HIS A 41 -2.87 0.96 5.99
C HIS A 41 -1.40 0.60 5.72
N PRO A 42 -1.05 -0.67 5.43
CA PRO A 42 0.30 -1.02 5.02
C PRO A 42 0.76 -0.31 3.74
N SER A 43 -0.12 -0.16 2.75
CA SER A 43 0.18 0.57 1.51
C SER A 43 0.35 2.07 1.75
N VAL A 44 -0.46 2.68 2.63
CA VAL A 44 -0.29 4.10 3.02
C VAL A 44 1.08 4.32 3.66
N GLY A 45 1.43 3.49 4.66
CA GLY A 45 2.71 3.61 5.36
C GLY A 45 3.91 3.42 4.43
N ALA A 46 3.84 2.43 3.53
CA ALA A 46 4.86 2.22 2.52
C ALA A 46 5.01 3.43 1.58
N ALA A 47 3.90 4.00 1.12
CA ALA A 47 3.92 5.14 0.21
C ALA A 47 4.57 6.37 0.84
N VAL A 48 4.25 6.68 2.11
CA VAL A 48 4.85 7.81 2.84
C VAL A 48 6.36 7.62 3.00
N VAL A 49 6.81 6.40 3.29
CA VAL A 49 8.25 6.11 3.41
C VAL A 49 8.95 6.24 2.06
N GLN A 50 8.34 5.72 0.98
CA GLN A 50 8.95 5.71 -0.35
C GLN A 50 8.88 7.07 -1.06
N SER A 51 7.87 7.89 -0.78
CA SER A 51 7.78 9.23 -1.36
C SER A 51 8.80 10.20 -0.74
N GLY A 52 9.21 9.98 0.51
CA GLY A 52 10.13 10.87 1.24
C GLY A 52 9.53 12.25 1.54
N GLY A 53 8.22 12.42 1.36
CA GLY A 53 7.50 13.70 1.46
C GLY A 53 6.26 13.75 0.55
N PRO A 54 5.62 14.91 0.42
CA PRO A 54 4.50 15.08 -0.50
C PRO A 54 4.91 14.80 -1.95
N GLY A 55 4.07 14.09 -2.69
CA GLY A 55 4.33 13.70 -4.06
C GLY A 55 3.56 12.44 -4.48
N ARG A 56 3.63 12.11 -5.77
CA ARG A 56 3.00 10.92 -6.32
C ARG A 56 3.96 9.76 -6.40
N VAL A 57 3.50 8.59 -5.97
CA VAL A 57 4.19 7.31 -6.14
C VAL A 57 3.25 6.28 -6.76
N ILE A 58 3.81 5.29 -7.45
CA ILE A 58 3.05 4.14 -7.94
C ILE A 58 3.58 2.90 -7.24
N GLN A 59 2.75 2.28 -6.41
CA GLN A 59 3.04 1.01 -5.75
C GLN A 59 2.60 -0.14 -6.63
N GLU A 60 3.52 -1.02 -7.00
CA GLU A 60 3.17 -2.35 -7.51
C GLU A 60 2.90 -3.30 -6.33
N CYS A 61 1.79 -4.02 -6.34
CA CYS A 61 1.48 -5.05 -5.34
C CYS A 61 0.70 -6.21 -5.99
N GLY A 62 0.35 -7.23 -5.20
CA GLY A 62 -0.40 -8.39 -5.71
C GLY A 62 -1.78 -8.05 -6.29
N ALA A 63 -2.36 -6.90 -5.96
CA ALA A 63 -3.59 -6.39 -6.55
C ALA A 63 -3.38 -5.56 -7.82
N GLY A 64 -2.13 -5.26 -8.22
CA GLY A 64 -1.80 -4.48 -9.40
C GLY A 64 -1.06 -3.17 -9.09
N LEU A 65 -1.17 -2.21 -10.00
CA LEU A 65 -0.57 -0.89 -9.86
C LEU A 65 -1.50 0.03 -9.08
N LEU A 66 -0.95 0.62 -8.02
CA LEU A 66 -1.65 1.49 -7.11
C LEU A 66 -1.01 2.90 -7.16
N PRO A 67 -1.56 3.83 -7.94
CA PRO A 67 -1.18 5.23 -7.87
C PRO A 67 -1.64 5.80 -6.53
N ILE A 68 -0.72 6.49 -5.86
CA ILE A 68 -0.91 7.07 -4.53
C ILE A 68 -0.38 8.50 -4.56
N ASP A 69 -1.22 9.45 -4.18
CA ASP A 69 -0.84 10.84 -3.97
C ASP A 69 -0.64 11.09 -2.47
N VAL A 70 0.60 11.38 -2.08
CA VAL A 70 0.95 11.74 -0.70
C VAL A 70 0.86 13.25 -0.55
N THR A 71 -0.02 13.71 0.32
CA THR A 71 -0.15 15.13 0.68
C THR A 71 0.31 15.36 2.12
N ALA A 72 0.69 16.59 2.47
CA ALA A 72 0.99 16.98 3.84
C ALA A 72 0.16 18.18 4.22
N ASP A 73 -0.88 17.94 5.03
CA ASP A 73 -1.69 18.98 5.65
C ASP A 73 -1.39 19.01 7.15
N GLY A 74 -1.04 20.18 7.66
CA GLY A 74 -0.33 20.36 8.93
C GLY A 74 -1.10 20.13 10.23
N GLU A 75 -2.06 19.20 10.30
CA GLU A 75 -2.74 18.89 11.56
C GLU A 75 -2.55 17.44 12.02
N ILE A 76 -1.75 17.33 13.08
CA ILE A 76 -1.53 16.11 13.85
C ILE A 76 -2.85 15.70 14.53
N GLY A 77 -3.24 14.43 14.40
CA GLY A 77 -4.45 13.88 15.06
C GLY A 77 -5.58 13.47 14.11
N ARG A 78 -5.41 13.63 12.80
CA ARG A 78 -6.34 13.16 11.77
C ARG A 78 -5.93 11.77 11.28
N PRO A 79 -6.88 10.84 11.01
CA PRO A 79 -6.53 9.57 10.38
C PRO A 79 -5.95 9.81 8.98
N SER A 80 -4.84 9.14 8.66
CA SER A 80 -4.29 9.12 7.31
C SER A 80 -5.30 8.48 6.36
N THR A 81 -5.73 9.22 5.34
CA THR A 81 -6.67 8.74 4.33
C THR A 81 -5.92 8.52 3.01
N LEU A 82 -6.19 7.41 2.33
CA LEU A 82 -5.59 7.09 1.03
C LEU A 82 -6.69 6.86 0.01
N ASP A 83 -6.83 7.82 -0.90
CA ASP A 83 -7.64 7.66 -2.10
C ASP A 83 -6.78 7.04 -3.19
N CYS A 84 -7.13 5.82 -3.61
CA CYS A 84 -6.34 5.08 -4.58
C CYS A 84 -7.22 4.38 -5.62
N THR A 85 -6.78 4.38 -6.87
CA THR A 85 -7.44 3.64 -7.96
C THR A 85 -6.56 2.45 -8.35
N VAL A 86 -6.91 1.24 -7.89
CA VAL A 86 -6.17 0.03 -8.25
C VAL A 86 -6.45 -0.32 -9.72
N THR A 87 -5.41 -0.39 -10.54
CA THR A 87 -5.51 -0.97 -11.89
C THR A 87 -4.93 -2.38 -11.87
N ALA A 88 -5.81 -3.37 -11.77
CA ALA A 88 -5.42 -4.77 -11.84
C ALA A 88 -5.36 -5.22 -13.31
N PRO A 89 -4.31 -5.93 -13.75
CA PRO A 89 -4.35 -6.64 -15.03
C PRO A 89 -5.47 -7.70 -15.01
N PRO A 90 -6.07 -8.07 -16.16
CA PRO A 90 -7.12 -9.09 -16.21
C PRO A 90 -6.56 -10.46 -15.80
N GLY A 91 -6.72 -10.87 -14.54
CA GLY A 91 -6.22 -12.17 -14.06
C GLY A 91 -6.32 -12.44 -12.55
N ARG A 92 -7.33 -13.27 -12.21
CA ARG A 92 -7.49 -14.18 -11.06
C ARG A 92 -7.11 -13.68 -9.64
N GLN A 93 -8.12 -13.17 -8.93
CA GLN A 93 -8.18 -13.34 -7.47
C GLN A 93 -8.38 -14.82 -7.17
N ARG A 94 -7.47 -15.42 -6.40
CA ARG A 94 -7.67 -16.70 -5.72
C ARG A 94 -7.85 -16.44 -4.24
#